data_AF-A0A7R9AXD0-F1
#
_entry.id   AF-A0A7R9AXD0-F1
#
_cell.length_a   1.000
_cell.length_b   1.000
_cell.length_c   1.000
_cell.angle_alpha   90.00
_cell.angle_beta   90.00
_cell.angle_gamma   90.00
#
_symmetry.space_group_name_H-M   'P 1'
#
loop_
_entity.id
_entity.type
_entity.pdbx_description
1 polymer ?
#
loop_
_entity_poly.entity_id
_entity_poly.type
_entity_poly.pdbx_seq_one_letter_code
_entity_poly.pdbx_strand_id
1 'polypeptide(L)'
;MQLKEEENVDDDDDDDDDDDDDDEVSAYATRRYGEENDDSNQAWDLLKAWFNVSDVASAWYHLLAASPHLESVPTFQHDLVDVTRQVLQNLGTSLYVIIVDAYRSKNISSFQNNAALMLDLLTDLDNVLSSNRAFLLGTWLEAAKALATTPLVRHQCSDK
;
A
#
# COMPACT_ATOMS: atom_id res chain seq x y z
N MET A 1 -6.13 53.83 -23.27
CA MET A 1 -5.82 54.03 -24.70
C MET A 1 -4.33 54.34 -24.72
N GLN A 2 -3.42 53.45 -25.09
CA GLN A 2 -3.41 52.49 -26.20
C GLN A 2 -3.05 51.06 -25.77
N LEU A 3 -3.62 50.12 -26.52
CA LEU A 3 -3.27 48.70 -26.62
C LEU A 3 -2.20 48.53 -27.70
N LYS A 4 -1.47 47.42 -27.60
CA LYS A 4 -0.90 46.52 -28.65
C LYS A 4 0.36 45.86 -28.06
N GLU A 5 0.65 44.58 -28.25
CA GLU A 5 0.05 43.39 -28.86
C GLU A 5 1.03 42.25 -28.48
N GLU A 6 0.50 41.04 -28.25
CA GLU A 6 1.01 39.72 -28.69
C GLU A 6 2.49 39.34 -28.41
N GLU A 7 2.92 38.12 -28.12
CA GLU A 7 2.39 36.75 -27.95
C GLU A 7 3.66 35.96 -27.61
N ASN A 8 3.64 35.04 -26.65
CA ASN A 8 4.37 33.78 -26.82
C ASN A 8 3.79 32.74 -25.87
N VAL A 9 3.16 31.76 -26.51
CA VAL A 9 2.88 30.42 -26.01
C VAL A 9 4.24 29.74 -25.89
N ASP A 10 4.61 29.34 -24.68
CA ASP A 10 5.57 28.27 -24.49
C ASP A 10 4.79 27.19 -23.71
N ASP A 11 4.19 26.30 -24.52
CA ASP A 11 3.78 24.96 -24.15
C ASP A 11 5.02 24.15 -23.74
N ASP A 12 4.76 23.11 -22.94
CA ASP A 12 5.63 21.97 -22.66
C ASP A 12 6.84 22.25 -21.74
N ASP A 13 6.61 22.05 -20.43
CA ASP A 13 7.55 21.37 -19.54
C ASP A 13 6.69 20.67 -18.45
N ASP A 14 5.82 19.76 -18.89
CA ASP A 14 5.42 18.62 -18.06
C ASP A 14 6.63 17.66 -18.06
N ASP A 15 7.65 18.01 -17.27
CA ASP A 15 8.64 17.05 -16.80
C ASP A 15 7.92 16.13 -15.81
N ASP A 16 7.13 15.20 -16.34
CA ASP A 16 6.76 13.96 -15.68
C ASP A 16 8.06 13.17 -15.47
N ASP A 17 8.76 13.48 -14.38
CA ASP A 17 9.85 12.70 -13.78
C ASP A 17 9.31 11.34 -13.26
N ASP A 18 8.60 10.59 -14.09
CA ASP A 18 8.07 9.24 -13.80
C ASP A 18 9.09 8.12 -14.18
N ASP A 19 10.25 8.48 -14.75
CA ASP A 19 11.26 7.54 -15.23
C ASP A 19 12.18 6.95 -14.13
N ASP A 20 12.22 7.53 -12.92
CA ASP A 20 13.09 7.06 -11.82
C ASP A 20 12.62 5.73 -11.19
N ASP A 21 11.42 5.31 -11.58
CA ASP A 21 10.62 4.34 -10.86
C ASP A 21 10.63 2.97 -11.57
N ASP A 22 10.95 2.92 -12.87
CA ASP A 22 11.06 1.71 -13.69
C ASP A 22 12.33 0.90 -13.37
N ASP A 23 13.43 1.57 -13.02
CA ASP A 23 14.67 0.93 -12.61
C ASP A 23 14.53 0.17 -11.27
N GLU A 24 13.61 0.59 -10.39
CA GLU A 24 13.44 -0.03 -9.07
C GLU A 24 12.76 -1.40 -9.13
N VAL A 25 11.85 -1.61 -10.08
CA VAL A 25 11.00 -2.81 -10.20
C VAL A 25 11.75 -3.99 -10.81
N SER A 26 12.45 -3.74 -11.92
CA SER A 26 13.33 -4.74 -12.54
C SER A 26 14.46 -5.14 -11.58
N ALA A 27 15.01 -4.16 -10.86
CA ALA A 27 15.95 -4.42 -9.78
C ALA A 27 15.30 -5.21 -8.63
N TYR A 28 14.04 -4.94 -8.27
CA TYR A 28 13.31 -5.69 -7.26
C TYR A 28 13.13 -7.17 -7.64
N ALA A 29 12.63 -7.47 -8.83
CA ALA A 29 12.40 -8.83 -9.28
C ALA A 29 13.70 -9.65 -9.30
N THR A 30 14.75 -9.09 -9.91
CA THR A 30 16.09 -9.69 -9.96
C THR A 30 16.65 -9.89 -8.56
N ARG A 31 16.49 -8.89 -7.66
CA ARG A 31 16.87 -9.05 -6.26
C ARG A 31 16.08 -10.20 -5.63
N ARG A 32 14.76 -10.21 -5.75
CA ARG A 32 13.84 -11.13 -5.08
C ARG A 32 14.10 -12.59 -5.45
N TYR A 33 14.34 -12.87 -6.73
CA TYR A 33 14.49 -14.22 -7.26
C TYR A 33 15.94 -14.69 -7.38
N GLY A 34 16.90 -13.77 -7.33
CA GLY A 34 18.33 -14.09 -7.33
C GLY A 34 18.93 -14.33 -8.72
N GLU A 35 18.13 -14.15 -9.77
CA GLU A 35 18.52 -14.24 -11.17
C GLU A 35 17.66 -13.26 -11.98
N GLU A 36 18.22 -12.68 -13.04
CA GLU A 36 17.52 -11.77 -13.94
C GLU A 36 16.65 -12.57 -14.92
N ASN A 37 15.41 -12.13 -15.13
CA ASN A 37 14.48 -12.82 -16.02
C ASN A 37 13.45 -11.83 -16.62
N ASP A 38 13.43 -11.75 -17.95
CA ASP A 38 12.59 -10.80 -18.69
C ASP A 38 11.08 -10.99 -18.42
N ASP A 39 10.59 -12.22 -18.37
CA ASP A 39 9.17 -12.52 -18.09
C ASP A 39 8.78 -12.09 -16.67
N SER A 40 9.67 -12.29 -15.71
CA SER A 40 9.50 -11.86 -14.32
C SER A 40 9.49 -10.33 -14.23
N ASN A 41 10.44 -9.65 -14.86
CA ASN A 41 10.51 -8.19 -14.87
C ASN A 41 9.22 -7.62 -15.49
N GLN A 42 8.84 -8.12 -16.66
CA GLN A 42 7.61 -7.71 -17.35
C GLN A 42 6.35 -7.96 -16.51
N ALA A 43 6.27 -9.06 -15.75
CA ALA A 43 5.15 -9.33 -14.85
C ALA A 43 5.08 -8.34 -13.69
N TRP A 44 6.23 -7.95 -13.13
CA TRP A 44 6.30 -6.95 -12.06
C TRP A 44 6.01 -5.53 -12.58
N ASP A 45 6.45 -5.20 -13.78
CA ASP A 45 6.12 -3.93 -14.44
C ASP A 45 4.61 -3.83 -14.68
N LEU A 46 3.99 -4.93 -15.15
CA LEU A 46 2.54 -4.98 -15.30
C LEU A 46 1.84 -4.82 -13.95
N LEU A 47 2.29 -5.50 -12.89
CA LEU A 47 1.68 -5.34 -11.56
C LEU A 47 1.79 -3.92 -11.00
N LYS A 48 2.89 -3.22 -11.29
CA LYS A 48 3.08 -1.82 -10.92
C LYS A 48 2.18 -0.88 -11.74
N ALA A 49 2.09 -1.09 -13.05
CA ALA A 49 1.32 -0.25 -13.95
C ALA A 49 -0.20 -0.25 -13.67
N TRP A 50 -0.71 -1.15 -12.82
CA TRP A 50 -2.14 -1.23 -12.54
C TRP A 50 -2.67 -0.09 -11.67
N PHE A 51 -1.82 0.62 -10.92
CA PHE A 51 -2.20 1.86 -10.23
C PHE A 51 -0.97 2.64 -9.77
N ASN A 52 -1.03 3.98 -9.84
CA ASN A 52 0.01 4.83 -9.27
C ASN A 52 -0.14 4.88 -7.74
N VAL A 53 0.95 4.65 -7.01
CA VAL A 53 0.97 4.74 -5.54
C VAL A 53 0.65 6.16 -5.07
N SER A 54 1.04 7.17 -5.86
CA SER A 54 0.75 8.59 -5.59
C SER A 54 -0.75 8.90 -5.64
N ASP A 55 -1.51 8.25 -6.53
CA ASP A 55 -2.96 8.39 -6.63
C ASP A 55 -3.65 7.87 -5.36
N VAL A 56 -3.18 6.74 -4.82
CA VAL A 56 -3.71 6.17 -3.58
C VAL A 56 -3.44 7.11 -2.40
N ALA A 57 -2.23 7.70 -2.33
CA ALA A 57 -1.89 8.67 -1.30
C ALA A 57 -2.73 9.96 -1.43
N SER A 58 -2.97 10.43 -2.64
CA SER A 58 -3.81 11.60 -2.92
C SER A 58 -5.26 11.35 -2.53
N ALA A 59 -5.82 10.18 -2.89
CA ALA A 59 -7.16 9.77 -2.48
C ALA A 59 -7.27 9.69 -0.95
N TRP A 60 -6.28 9.12 -0.28
CA TRP A 60 -6.21 9.07 1.18
C TRP A 60 -6.22 10.45 1.83
N TYR A 61 -5.41 11.39 1.30
CA TYR A 61 -5.40 12.78 1.77
C TYR A 61 -6.79 13.44 1.67
N HIS A 62 -7.47 13.27 0.54
CA HIS A 62 -8.82 13.80 0.36
C HIS A 62 -9.86 13.15 1.27
N LEU A 63 -9.76 11.84 1.51
CA LEU A 63 -10.62 11.15 2.47
C LEU A 63 -10.41 11.68 3.89
N LEU A 64 -9.16 11.86 4.33
CA LEU A 64 -8.85 12.46 5.64
C LEU A 64 -9.42 13.89 5.76
N ALA A 65 -9.28 14.71 4.72
CA ALA A 65 -9.83 16.06 4.69
C ALA A 65 -11.37 16.09 4.78
N ALA A 66 -12.04 15.07 4.23
CA ALA A 66 -13.49 14.92 4.30
C ALA A 66 -13.99 14.39 5.66
N SER A 67 -13.11 13.76 6.46
CA SER A 67 -13.46 13.08 7.71
C SER A 67 -14.29 13.92 8.69
N PRO A 68 -13.98 15.21 8.96
CA PRO A 68 -14.78 16.00 9.90
C PRO A 68 -16.27 16.12 9.56
N HIS A 69 -16.64 15.89 8.29
CA HIS A 69 -18.02 15.97 7.82
C HIS A 69 -18.67 14.59 7.67
N LEU A 70 -17.88 13.53 7.47
CA LEU A 70 -18.36 12.20 7.10
C LEU A 70 -18.04 11.12 8.13
N GLU A 71 -17.35 11.44 9.24
CA GLU A 71 -16.90 10.46 10.25
C GLU A 71 -18.03 9.63 10.86
N SER A 72 -19.27 10.11 10.86
CA SER A 72 -20.43 9.36 11.39
C SER A 72 -21.05 8.40 10.38
N VAL A 73 -20.64 8.43 9.10
CA VAL A 73 -21.19 7.61 8.03
C VAL A 73 -20.45 6.25 8.00
N PRO A 74 -21.13 5.11 8.25
CA PRO A 74 -20.44 3.82 8.38
C PRO A 74 -19.70 3.35 7.13
N THR A 75 -20.22 3.65 5.94
CA THR A 75 -19.54 3.30 4.68
C THR A 75 -18.28 4.13 4.48
N PHE A 76 -18.32 5.42 4.84
CA PHE A 76 -17.13 6.27 4.82
C PHE A 76 -16.06 5.78 5.80
N GLN A 77 -16.44 5.39 7.02
CA GLN A 77 -15.49 4.80 7.98
C GLN A 77 -14.84 3.52 7.42
N HIS A 78 -15.59 2.70 6.70
CA HIS A 78 -15.06 1.50 6.05
C HIS A 78 -14.05 1.85 4.96
N ASP A 79 -14.43 2.76 4.05
CA ASP A 79 -13.58 3.16 2.93
C ASP A 79 -12.30 3.86 3.41
N LEU A 80 -12.40 4.70 4.45
CA LEU A 80 -11.24 5.35 5.07
C LEU A 80 -10.27 4.33 5.66
N VAL A 81 -10.77 3.29 6.34
CA VAL A 81 -9.93 2.20 6.87
C VAL A 81 -9.28 1.41 5.74
N ASP A 82 -10.02 1.08 4.68
CA ASP A 82 -9.47 0.29 3.56
C ASP A 82 -8.41 1.05 2.77
N VAL A 83 -8.63 2.34 2.48
CA VAL A 83 -7.64 3.16 1.80
C VAL A 83 -6.42 3.42 2.68
N THR A 84 -6.61 3.66 3.98
CA THR A 84 -5.47 3.78 4.92
C THR A 84 -4.65 2.48 4.97
N ARG A 85 -5.33 1.31 4.99
CA ARG A 85 -4.70 -0.01 4.91
C ARG A 85 -3.87 -0.14 3.62
N GLN A 86 -4.38 0.32 2.47
CA GLN A 86 -3.66 0.27 1.21
C GLN A 86 -2.42 1.19 1.21
N VAL A 87 -2.52 2.40 1.76
CA VAL A 87 -1.35 3.31 1.90
C VAL A 87 -0.26 2.69 2.76
N LEU A 88 -0.62 2.09 3.90
CA LEU A 88 0.35 1.39 4.78
C LEU A 88 0.97 0.17 4.09
N GLN A 89 0.20 -0.57 3.30
CA GLN A 89 0.70 -1.70 2.51
C GLN A 89 1.73 -1.26 1.46
N ASN A 90 1.49 -0.12 0.81
CA ASN A 90 2.44 0.45 -0.17
C ASN A 90 3.74 0.87 0.53
N LEU A 91 3.65 1.59 1.67
CA LEU A 91 4.83 1.97 2.47
C LEU A 91 5.60 0.73 2.98
N GLY A 92 4.90 -0.32 3.40
CA GLY A 92 5.51 -1.57 3.82
C GLY A 92 6.29 -2.25 2.69
N THR A 93 5.81 -2.13 1.45
CA THR A 93 6.51 -2.68 0.28
C THR A 93 7.85 -1.96 0.08
N SER A 94 7.87 -0.62 0.13
CA SER A 94 9.12 0.17 0.02
C SER A 94 10.09 -0.15 1.16
N LEU A 95 9.61 -0.21 2.42
CA LEU A 95 10.46 -0.58 3.56
C LEU A 95 11.07 -1.99 3.41
N TYR A 96 10.31 -2.94 2.86
CA TYR A 96 10.82 -4.30 2.62
C TYR A 96 12.01 -4.30 1.66
N VAL A 97 11.94 -3.55 0.56
CA VAL A 97 13.05 -3.43 -0.40
C VAL A 97 14.30 -2.89 0.30
N ILE A 98 14.16 -1.81 1.06
CA ILE A 98 15.27 -1.18 1.80
C ILE A 98 15.88 -2.17 2.81
N ILE A 99 15.06 -2.93 3.54
CA ILE A 99 15.52 -3.93 4.52
C ILE A 99 16.33 -5.03 3.81
N VAL A 100 15.83 -5.53 2.68
CA VAL A 100 16.51 -6.58 1.89
C VAL A 100 17.85 -6.08 1.37
N ASP A 101 17.93 -4.85 0.88
CA ASP A 101 19.17 -4.26 0.37
C ASP A 101 20.17 -3.98 1.49
N ALA A 102 19.71 -3.51 2.66
CA ALA A 102 20.54 -3.36 3.85
C ALA A 102 21.11 -4.71 4.32
N TYR A 103 20.31 -5.78 4.27
CA TYR A 103 20.76 -7.12 4.60
C TYR A 103 21.85 -7.61 3.65
N ARG A 104 21.64 -7.46 2.33
CA ARG A 104 22.59 -7.90 1.29
C ARG A 104 23.92 -7.15 1.37
N SER A 105 23.86 -5.84 1.59
CA SER A 105 25.03 -4.99 1.77
C SER A 105 25.71 -5.13 3.14
N LYS A 106 25.16 -5.98 4.02
CA LYS A 106 25.61 -6.16 5.42
C LYS A 106 25.63 -4.86 6.22
N ASN A 107 24.77 -3.91 5.86
CA ASN A 107 24.59 -2.66 6.58
C ASN A 107 23.67 -2.87 7.78
N ILE A 108 24.27 -3.27 8.92
CA ILE A 108 23.54 -3.62 10.14
C ILE A 108 22.69 -2.46 10.66
N SER A 109 23.24 -1.24 10.66
CA SER A 109 22.52 -0.06 11.18
C SER A 109 21.30 0.28 10.33
N SER A 110 21.44 0.28 9.00
CA SER A 110 20.29 0.49 8.10
C SER A 110 19.24 -0.61 8.26
N PHE A 111 19.67 -1.87 8.35
CA PHE A 111 18.76 -3.00 8.56
C PHE A 111 17.96 -2.85 9.86
N GLN A 112 18.63 -2.58 10.98
CA GLN A 112 17.97 -2.44 12.28
C GLN A 112 16.97 -1.30 12.32
N ASN A 113 17.34 -0.13 11.78
CA ASN A 113 16.45 1.03 11.75
C ASN A 113 15.20 0.76 10.91
N ASN A 114 15.36 0.21 9.70
CA ASN A 114 14.21 -0.04 8.83
C ASN A 114 13.36 -1.22 9.30
N ALA A 115 13.96 -2.24 9.92
CA ALA A 115 13.21 -3.32 10.55
C ALA A 115 12.35 -2.82 11.73
N ALA A 116 12.85 -1.86 12.52
CA ALA A 116 12.06 -1.22 13.56
C ALA A 116 10.86 -0.45 12.96
N LEU A 117 11.11 0.36 11.91
CA LEU A 117 10.03 1.06 11.19
C LEU A 117 8.98 0.10 10.60
N MET A 118 9.40 -1.06 10.09
CA MET A 118 8.47 -2.09 9.61
C MET A 118 7.58 -2.63 10.74
N LEU A 119 8.14 -2.86 11.93
CA LEU A 119 7.36 -3.33 13.08
C LEU A 119 6.39 -2.26 13.59
N ASP A 120 6.80 -0.99 13.59
CA ASP A 120 5.92 0.13 13.91
C ASP A 120 4.77 0.21 12.89
N LEU A 121 5.08 0.10 11.59
CA LEU A 121 4.07 0.07 10.52
C LEU A 121 3.07 -1.08 10.69
N LEU A 122 3.54 -2.28 11.05
CA LEU A 122 2.64 -3.42 11.31
C LEU A 122 1.74 -3.17 12.53
N THR A 123 2.25 -2.46 13.53
CA THR A 123 1.46 -2.04 14.69
C THR A 123 0.40 -1.02 14.31
N ASP A 124 0.75 -0.02 13.49
CA ASP A 124 -0.20 0.96 12.95
C ASP A 124 -1.28 0.30 12.09
N LEU A 125 -0.89 -0.70 11.28
CA LEU A 125 -1.81 -1.49 10.48
C LEU A 125 -2.83 -2.23 11.36
N ASP A 126 -2.38 -2.89 12.43
CA ASP A 126 -3.28 -3.58 13.38
C ASP A 126 -4.23 -2.59 14.09
N ASN A 127 -3.75 -1.41 14.46
CA ASN A 127 -4.57 -0.35 15.05
C ASN A 127 -5.65 0.15 14.07
N VAL A 128 -5.30 0.38 12.81
CA VAL A 128 -6.24 0.83 11.78
C VAL A 128 -7.30 -0.25 11.51
N LEU A 129 -6.89 -1.51 11.33
CA LEU A 129 -7.81 -2.62 11.06
C LEU A 129 -8.72 -2.93 12.25
N SER A 130 -8.21 -2.80 13.47
CA SER A 130 -9.00 -3.05 14.68
C SER A 130 -10.08 -1.99 14.95
N SER A 131 -9.98 -0.82 14.31
CA SER A 131 -10.98 0.27 14.44
C SER A 131 -12.34 -0.04 13.81
N ASN A 132 -12.41 -1.03 12.90
CA ASN A 132 -13.64 -1.37 12.19
C ASN A 132 -13.91 -2.87 12.17
N ARG A 133 -15.09 -3.26 12.68
CA ARG A 133 -15.56 -4.65 12.82
C ARG A 133 -15.50 -5.49 11.54
N ALA A 134 -15.55 -4.87 10.36
CA ALA A 134 -15.47 -5.56 9.07
C ALA A 134 -14.10 -6.21 8.82
N PHE A 135 -13.04 -5.65 9.42
CA PHE A 135 -11.65 -6.10 9.25
C PHE A 135 -11.18 -7.02 10.37
N LEU A 136 -12.01 -7.26 11.39
CA LEU A 136 -11.68 -8.15 12.50
C LEU A 136 -11.84 -9.61 12.10
N LEU A 137 -10.76 -10.39 12.14
CA LEU A 137 -10.78 -11.84 11.90
C LEU A 137 -11.81 -12.56 12.78
N GLY A 138 -11.97 -12.14 14.04
CA GLY A 138 -12.95 -12.72 14.96
C GLY A 138 -14.38 -12.68 14.43
N THR A 139 -14.78 -11.59 13.74
CA THR A 139 -16.10 -11.47 13.11
C THR A 139 -16.34 -12.59 12.10
N TRP A 140 -15.33 -12.89 11.28
CA TRP A 140 -15.38 -13.92 10.25
C TRP A 140 -15.35 -15.33 10.84
N LEU A 141 -14.52 -15.55 11.87
CA LEU A 141 -14.47 -16.83 12.58
C LEU A 141 -15.80 -17.17 13.25
N GLU A 142 -16.42 -16.21 13.93
CA GLU A 142 -17.73 -16.43 14.57
C GLU A 142 -18.85 -16.65 13.54
N ALA A 143 -18.83 -15.92 12.43
CA ALA A 143 -19.78 -16.16 11.33
C ALA A 143 -19.61 -17.57 10.73
N ALA A 144 -18.36 -18.02 10.52
CA ALA A 144 -18.07 -19.37 10.04
C ALA A 144 -18.55 -20.45 11.03
N LYS A 145 -18.34 -20.27 12.33
CA LYS A 145 -18.84 -21.17 13.39
C LYS A 145 -20.36 -21.24 13.42
N ALA A 146 -21.05 -20.10 13.24
CA ALA A 146 -22.52 -20.06 13.21
C ALA A 146 -23.11 -20.82 12.00
N LEU A 147 -22.39 -20.81 10.87
CA LEU A 147 -22.77 -21.55 9.67
C LEU A 147 -22.40 -23.05 9.72
N ALA A 148 -21.57 -23.47 10.68
CA ALA A 148 -21.17 -24.86 10.84
C ALA A 148 -22.31 -25.73 11.42
N THR A 149 -23.09 -26.34 10.53
CA THR A 149 -24.26 -27.18 10.86
C THR A 149 -23.92 -28.61 11.31
N THR A 150 -22.67 -29.07 11.17
CA THR A 150 -22.22 -30.40 11.60
C THR A 150 -21.14 -30.33 12.69
N PRO A 151 -21.11 -31.29 13.64
CA PRO A 151 -20.12 -31.29 14.73
C PRO A 151 -18.66 -31.30 14.25
N LEU A 152 -18.39 -31.94 13.10
CA LEU A 152 -17.05 -32.06 12.52
C LEU A 152 -16.50 -30.71 12.04
N VAL A 153 -17.33 -29.91 11.36
CA VAL A 153 -16.95 -28.57 10.88
C VAL A 153 -16.79 -27.60 12.05
N ARG A 154 -17.61 -27.77 13.11
CA ARG A 154 -17.55 -26.90 14.29
C ARG A 154 -16.23 -27.02 15.06
N HIS A 155 -15.65 -28.22 15.14
CA HIS A 155 -14.34 -28.45 15.76
C HIS A 155 -13.20 -27.82 14.94
N GLN A 156 -13.22 -27.97 13.61
CA GLN A 156 -12.21 -27.37 12.73
C GLN A 156 -12.23 -25.83 12.74
N CYS A 157 -13.38 -25.21 12.97
CA CYS A 157 -13.50 -23.75 13.12
C CYS A 157 -13.14 -23.22 14.51
N SER A 158 -12.90 -24.08 15.50
CA SER A 158 -12.63 -23.68 16.89
C SER A 158 -11.16 -23.80 17.32
N ASP A 159 -10.33 -24.51 16.55
CA ASP A 159 -8.93 -24.84 16.89
C ASP A 159 -7.87 -24.00 16.15
N LYS A 160 -8.26 -22.87 15.55
CA LYS A 160 -7.33 -21.88 14.99
C LYS A 160 -7.56 -20.53 15.63
#